data_AF-A0A0L0EKV4-F1
#
_entry.id   AF-A0A0L0EKV4-F1
#
_cell.length_a   1.000
_cell.length_b   1.000
_cell.length_c   1.000
_cell.angle_alpha   90.00
_cell.angle_beta   90.00
_cell.angle_gamma   90.00
#
_symmetry.space_group_name_H-M   'P 1'
#
loop_
_entity.id
_entity.type
_entity.pdbx_description
1 polymer ?
#
loop_
_entity_poly.entity_id
_entity_poly.type
_entity_poly.pdbx_seq_one_letter_code
_entity_poly.pdbx_strand_id
1 'polypeptide(L)'
;IVFGQNNHIAWGGTNMEADLQDLVMEQIHPEDPTLYRYQQQWLPFTERTEYIKVKSDFPSLLKPTYRDVELKIKETLTGPVISKAGLPQAVSLRWTALQAKDTTYEGFFHINHAQNWQQFKQAADKIASPSLNCFTQISKITLVLPARVIFRFGSVAQVFYRLNEALREMYGKGSFLRMRCQVNLIHHAVTSSMPTIEMWHRVILTIFLPALRILPVQSALSSY
;
A
#
# COMPACT_ATOMS: atom_id res chain seq x y z
N ILE A 1 -14.20 -7.30 -10.69
CA ILE A 1 -14.19 -5.87 -11.08
C ILE A 1 -13.68 -5.05 -9.90
N VAL A 2 -12.75 -4.10 -10.12
CA VAL A 2 -12.16 -3.27 -9.04
C VAL A 2 -13.06 -2.08 -8.69
N PHE A 3 -13.63 -1.41 -9.69
CA PHE A 3 -14.62 -0.34 -9.53
C PHE A 3 -15.83 -0.63 -10.40
N GLY A 4 -17.03 -0.55 -9.84
CA GLY A 4 -18.23 -0.93 -10.56
C GLY A 4 -19.46 -1.00 -9.67
N GLN A 5 -20.44 -1.79 -10.10
CA GLN A 5 -21.67 -2.01 -9.38
C GLN A 5 -22.19 -3.42 -9.63
N ASN A 6 -23.08 -3.87 -8.77
CA ASN A 6 -23.95 -5.02 -8.98
C ASN A 6 -25.42 -4.61 -8.75
N ASN A 7 -26.34 -5.56 -8.70
CA ASN A 7 -27.78 -5.28 -8.53
C ASN A 7 -28.13 -4.65 -7.16
N HIS A 8 -27.19 -4.56 -6.22
CA HIS A 8 -27.44 -4.16 -4.85
C HIS A 8 -26.60 -2.96 -4.39
N ILE A 9 -25.36 -2.85 -4.86
CA ILE A 9 -24.39 -1.85 -4.41
C ILE A 9 -23.58 -1.29 -5.59
N ALA A 10 -23.14 -0.05 -5.46
CA ALA A 10 -22.08 0.51 -6.29
C ALA A 10 -20.84 0.80 -5.43
N TRP A 11 -19.65 0.69 -6.01
CA TRP A 11 -18.39 1.00 -5.34
C TRP A 11 -17.36 1.58 -6.29
N GLY A 12 -16.48 2.40 -5.73
CA GLY A 12 -15.29 2.87 -6.42
C GLY A 12 -14.23 3.27 -5.42
N GLY A 13 -13.11 3.79 -5.91
CA GLY A 13 -12.11 4.34 -5.02
C GLY A 13 -11.10 5.22 -5.72
N THR A 14 -10.43 6.03 -4.93
CA THR A 14 -9.23 6.75 -5.35
C THR A 14 -8.03 6.22 -4.56
N ASN A 15 -6.81 6.44 -5.06
CA ASN A 15 -5.62 6.19 -4.26
C ASN A 15 -5.72 6.97 -2.94
N MET A 16 -5.35 6.32 -1.83
CA MET A 16 -5.30 6.96 -0.51
C MET A 16 -4.01 7.77 -0.32
N GLU A 17 -2.99 7.54 -1.16
CA GLU A 17 -1.65 8.14 -1.03
C GLU A 17 -1.03 7.88 0.35
N ALA A 18 -1.44 6.76 0.97
CA ALA A 18 -0.89 6.34 2.25
C ALA A 18 0.60 6.01 2.11
N ASP A 19 1.35 6.31 3.16
CA ASP A 19 2.74 5.90 3.28
C ASP A 19 2.82 4.42 3.69
N LEU A 20 3.13 3.57 2.71
CA LEU A 20 3.08 2.10 2.83
C LEU A 20 4.42 1.42 2.55
N GLN A 21 5.46 2.21 2.27
CA GLN A 21 6.77 1.74 1.85
C GLN A 21 7.83 2.30 2.81
N ASP A 22 8.75 1.45 3.24
CA ASP A 22 9.97 1.86 3.93
C ASP A 22 11.19 1.42 3.13
N LEU A 23 12.20 2.29 3.09
CA LEU A 23 13.55 1.91 2.69
C LEU A 23 14.34 1.59 3.95
N VAL A 24 14.82 0.35 4.04
CA VAL A 24 15.59 -0.13 5.19
C VAL A 24 17.05 -0.26 4.79
N MET A 25 17.89 0.51 5.46
CA MET A 25 19.35 0.42 5.33
C MET A 25 19.83 -0.81 6.11
N GLU A 26 20.28 -1.84 5.39
CA GLU A 26 20.78 -3.06 5.99
C GLU A 26 22.21 -2.85 6.51
N GLN A 27 22.53 -3.49 7.64
CA GLN A 27 23.91 -3.56 8.13
C GLN A 27 24.52 -4.87 7.61
N ILE A 28 25.60 -4.77 6.85
CA ILE A 28 26.32 -5.92 6.30
C ILE A 28 27.40 -6.35 7.31
N HIS A 29 27.64 -7.66 7.45
CA HIS A 29 28.70 -8.13 8.34
C HIS A 29 30.08 -7.68 7.81
N PRO A 30 30.94 -7.10 8.66
CA PRO A 30 32.19 -6.47 8.20
C PRO A 30 33.19 -7.47 7.60
N GLU A 31 33.14 -8.74 8.02
CA GLU A 31 34.04 -9.79 7.55
C GLU A 31 33.36 -10.77 6.57
N ASP A 32 32.03 -10.73 6.44
CA ASP A 32 31.26 -11.65 5.59
C ASP A 32 30.10 -10.93 4.87
N PRO A 33 30.29 -10.49 3.62
CA PRO A 33 29.28 -9.72 2.89
C PRO A 33 28.04 -10.53 2.49
N THR A 34 28.00 -11.84 2.77
CA THR A 34 26.83 -12.69 2.55
C THR A 34 25.81 -12.61 3.69
N LEU A 35 26.18 -11.96 4.80
CA LEU A 35 25.35 -11.81 5.98
C LEU A 35 24.90 -10.36 6.20
N TYR A 36 23.65 -10.19 6.65
CA TYR A 36 23.12 -8.92 7.12
C TYR A 36 22.58 -9.04 8.55
N ARG A 37 22.51 -7.91 9.25
CA ARG A 37 21.99 -7.87 10.60
C ARG A 37 20.47 -7.73 10.59
N TYR A 38 19.79 -8.68 11.21
CA TYR A 38 18.38 -8.55 11.55
C TYR A 38 18.23 -8.64 13.08
N GLN A 39 17.73 -7.57 13.69
CA GLN A 39 17.68 -7.43 15.15
C GLN A 39 19.08 -7.61 15.79
N GLN A 40 19.27 -8.69 16.56
CA GLN A 40 20.54 -9.02 17.23
C GLN A 40 21.28 -10.19 16.56
N GLN A 41 20.83 -10.66 15.40
CA GLN A 41 21.37 -11.83 14.71
C GLN A 41 21.90 -11.46 13.32
N TRP A 42 22.93 -12.19 12.88
CA TRP A 42 23.41 -12.16 11.51
C TRP A 42 22.73 -13.26 10.71
N LEU A 43 22.08 -12.90 9.61
CA LEU A 43 21.33 -13.82 8.75
C LEU A 43 21.87 -13.74 7.32
N PRO A 44 21.87 -14.86 6.58
CA PRO A 44 22.27 -14.85 5.18
C PRO A 44 21.22 -14.16 4.31
N PHE A 45 21.67 -13.45 3.28
CA PHE A 45 20.78 -13.04 2.20
C PHE A 45 20.18 -14.25 1.50
N THR A 46 18.90 -14.18 1.13
CA THR A 46 18.34 -15.10 0.14
C THR A 46 18.73 -14.59 -1.24
N GLU A 47 19.42 -15.41 -2.03
CA GLU A 47 19.89 -15.01 -3.36
C GLU A 47 19.26 -15.90 -4.44
N ARG A 48 18.86 -15.29 -5.56
CA ARG A 48 18.48 -16.03 -6.77
C ARG A 48 18.95 -15.30 -8.01
N THR A 49 19.10 -16.05 -9.10
CA THR A 49 19.45 -15.50 -10.42
C THR A 49 18.24 -15.61 -11.33
N GLU A 50 17.81 -14.50 -11.90
CA GLU A 50 16.74 -14.42 -12.89
C GLU A 50 17.31 -13.96 -14.23
N TYR A 51 16.67 -14.36 -15.32
CA TYR A 51 17.06 -13.95 -16.67
C TYR A 51 15.91 -13.21 -17.35
N ILE A 52 16.14 -11.96 -17.75
CA ILE A 52 15.18 -11.16 -18.50
C ILE A 52 15.55 -11.17 -19.98
N LYS A 53 14.61 -11.62 -20.82
CA LYS A 53 14.74 -11.57 -22.28
C LYS A 53 14.50 -10.15 -22.78
N VAL A 54 15.54 -9.51 -23.28
CA VAL A 54 15.49 -8.17 -23.86
C VAL A 54 15.56 -8.26 -25.37
N LYS A 55 14.57 -7.67 -26.06
CA LYS A 55 14.53 -7.63 -27.52
C LYS A 55 15.71 -6.82 -28.05
N SER A 56 16.35 -7.30 -29.11
CA SER A 56 17.49 -6.62 -29.72
C SER A 56 17.11 -5.30 -30.39
N ASP A 57 17.93 -4.28 -30.18
CA ASP A 57 17.82 -2.97 -30.84
C ASP A 57 18.09 -3.07 -32.35
N PHE A 58 17.55 -2.10 -33.09
CA PHE A 58 17.73 -1.98 -34.53
C PHE A 58 19.21 -1.80 -34.94
N PRO A 59 19.67 -2.40 -36.06
CA PRO A 59 18.96 -3.36 -36.91
C PRO A 59 18.98 -4.77 -36.28
N SER A 60 17.79 -5.28 -35.95
CA SER A 60 17.63 -6.58 -35.30
C SER A 60 17.96 -7.77 -36.22
N LEU A 61 18.06 -7.53 -37.54
CA LEU A 61 18.39 -8.55 -38.54
C LEU A 61 19.83 -9.10 -38.42
N LEU A 62 20.71 -8.38 -37.73
CA LEU A 62 22.11 -8.77 -37.52
C LEU A 62 22.37 -9.34 -36.12
N LYS A 63 21.33 -9.50 -35.29
CA LYS A 63 21.43 -9.90 -33.89
C LYS A 63 20.42 -11.01 -33.57
N PRO A 64 20.66 -11.86 -32.56
CA PRO A 64 19.63 -12.74 -32.02
C PRO A 64 18.37 -11.94 -31.64
N THR A 65 17.17 -12.50 -31.79
CA THR A 65 15.91 -11.78 -31.52
C THR A 65 15.82 -11.26 -30.10
N TYR A 66 16.37 -12.01 -29.14
CA TYR A 66 16.45 -11.65 -27.73
C TYR A 66 17.85 -11.90 -27.19
N ARG A 67 18.24 -11.09 -26.20
CA ARG A 67 19.40 -11.29 -25.34
C ARG A 67 18.91 -11.50 -23.91
N ASP A 68 19.47 -12.49 -23.22
CA ASP A 68 19.24 -12.66 -21.79
C ASP A 68 20.07 -11.65 -20.99
N VAL A 69 19.40 -10.94 -20.09
CA VAL A 69 20.02 -10.09 -19.07
C VAL A 69 19.90 -10.82 -17.73
N GLU A 70 21.05 -11.24 -17.21
CA GLU A 70 21.14 -11.85 -15.87
C GLU A 70 20.91 -10.79 -14.79
N LEU A 71 20.02 -11.10 -13.85
CA LEU A 71 19.75 -10.31 -12.66
C LEU A 71 19.97 -11.16 -11.42
N LYS A 72 20.94 -10.77 -10.60
CA LYS A 72 21.15 -11.32 -9.27
C LYS A 72 20.27 -10.58 -8.28
N ILE A 73 19.28 -11.28 -7.73
CA ILE A 73 18.33 -10.74 -6.76
C ILE A 73 18.77 -11.18 -5.37
N LYS A 74 18.82 -10.22 -4.44
CA LYS A 74 19.01 -10.47 -3.01
C LYS A 74 17.76 -10.07 -2.25
N GLU A 75 17.42 -10.86 -1.23
CA GLU A 75 16.27 -10.61 -0.34
C GLU A 75 16.71 -10.75 1.11
N THR A 76 16.17 -9.89 1.96
CA THR A 76 16.22 -9.99 3.42
C THR A 76 14.85 -10.37 3.96
N LEU A 77 14.74 -10.63 5.26
CA LEU A 77 13.45 -10.82 5.91
C LEU A 77 12.54 -9.57 5.82
N THR A 78 13.12 -8.40 5.56
CA THR A 78 12.41 -7.14 5.39
C THR A 78 11.78 -7.03 4.00
N GLY A 79 12.45 -7.55 2.97
CA GLY A 79 12.02 -7.48 1.57
C GLY A 79 13.19 -7.56 0.59
N PRO A 80 12.95 -7.32 -0.71
CA PRO A 80 13.99 -7.34 -1.73
C PRO A 80 14.95 -6.17 -1.57
N VAL A 81 16.24 -6.45 -1.80
CA VAL A 81 17.28 -5.42 -1.89
C VAL A 81 17.15 -4.72 -3.23
N ILE A 82 16.88 -3.42 -3.20
CA ILE A 82 16.65 -2.60 -4.40
C ILE A 82 17.86 -1.71 -4.75
N SER A 83 18.83 -1.58 -3.85
CA SER A 83 20.10 -0.95 -4.15
C SER A 83 20.90 -1.81 -5.13
N LYS A 84 21.53 -1.17 -6.13
CA LYS A 84 22.53 -1.84 -6.98
C LYS A 84 23.65 -2.44 -6.11
N ALA A 85 24.17 -3.59 -6.52
CA ALA A 85 25.46 -4.09 -6.06
C ALA A 85 26.52 -2.99 -6.29
N GLY A 86 27.16 -2.50 -5.23
CA GLY A 86 28.20 -1.47 -5.29
C GLY A 86 27.90 -0.15 -4.59
N LEU A 87 26.69 0.07 -4.07
CA LEU A 87 26.51 1.09 -3.02
C LEU A 87 27.15 0.61 -1.72
N PRO A 88 27.74 1.51 -0.90
CA PRO A 88 28.40 1.13 0.35
C PRO A 88 27.44 0.48 1.36
N GLN A 89 26.13 0.63 1.14
CA GLN A 89 25.08 0.07 1.99
C GLN A 89 23.98 -0.58 1.15
N ALA A 90 23.57 -1.79 1.53
CA ALA A 90 22.42 -2.47 0.94
C ALA A 90 21.12 -1.84 1.47
N VAL A 91 20.17 -1.59 0.56
CA VAL A 91 18.86 -1.01 0.89
C VAL A 91 17.75 -1.96 0.47
N SER A 92 16.95 -2.40 1.43
CA SER A 92 15.79 -3.27 1.22
C SER A 92 14.51 -2.46 1.16
N LEU A 93 13.60 -2.84 0.27
CA LEU A 93 12.27 -2.27 0.18
C LEU A 93 11.31 -3.09 1.04
N ARG A 94 10.80 -2.47 2.11
CA ARG A 94 9.69 -3.00 2.88
C ARG A 94 8.40 -2.41 2.35
N TRP A 95 7.49 -3.25 1.83
CA TRP A 95 6.23 -2.77 1.29
C TRP A 95 5.07 -3.68 1.67
N THR A 96 3.94 -3.10 2.05
CA THR A 96 2.68 -3.81 2.34
C THR A 96 2.23 -4.72 1.20
N ALA A 97 2.49 -4.33 -0.05
CA ALA A 97 2.12 -5.11 -1.24
C ALA A 97 2.97 -6.38 -1.44
N LEU A 98 4.13 -6.49 -0.79
CA LEU A 98 5.03 -7.64 -0.92
C LEU A 98 4.77 -8.70 0.17
N GLN A 99 3.67 -8.58 0.92
CA GLN A 99 3.30 -9.56 1.91
C GLN A 99 2.84 -10.86 1.27
N ALA A 100 3.40 -11.99 1.70
CA ALA A 100 3.03 -13.33 1.21
C ALA A 100 1.55 -13.70 1.44
N LYS A 101 0.86 -13.03 2.37
CA LYS A 101 -0.57 -13.27 2.71
C LYS A 101 -1.44 -12.06 2.38
N ASP A 102 -1.34 -11.58 1.14
CA ASP A 102 -2.23 -10.55 0.62
C ASP A 102 -3.61 -11.15 0.25
N THR A 103 -4.66 -10.65 0.87
CA THR A 103 -6.06 -11.09 0.67
C THR A 103 -6.87 -10.13 -0.21
N THR A 104 -6.21 -9.18 -0.87
CA THR A 104 -6.89 -8.12 -1.62
C THR A 104 -7.71 -8.66 -2.77
N TYR A 105 -7.22 -9.71 -3.45
CA TYR A 105 -7.99 -10.39 -4.49
C TYR A 105 -9.33 -10.91 -3.95
N GLU A 106 -9.32 -11.61 -2.81
CA GLU A 106 -10.56 -12.08 -2.16
C GLU A 106 -11.47 -10.91 -1.77
N GLY A 107 -10.89 -9.81 -1.28
CA GLY A 107 -11.63 -8.61 -0.91
C GLY A 107 -12.43 -8.05 -2.08
N PHE A 108 -11.77 -7.82 -3.22
CA PHE A 108 -12.47 -7.37 -4.42
C PHE A 108 -13.44 -8.41 -4.94
N PHE A 109 -13.07 -9.69 -4.96
CA PHE A 109 -13.99 -10.77 -5.36
C PHE A 109 -15.29 -10.73 -4.54
N HIS A 110 -15.19 -10.65 -3.21
CA HIS A 110 -16.38 -10.59 -2.36
C HIS A 110 -17.16 -9.28 -2.48
N ILE A 111 -16.52 -8.13 -2.75
CA ILE A 111 -17.24 -6.88 -3.03
C ILE A 111 -18.15 -7.05 -4.26
N ASN A 112 -17.71 -7.76 -5.29
CA ASN A 112 -18.52 -7.98 -6.50
C ASN A 112 -19.83 -8.72 -6.20
N HIS A 113 -19.87 -9.52 -5.14
CA HIS A 113 -21.04 -10.32 -4.72
C HIS A 113 -21.76 -9.75 -3.48
N ALA A 114 -21.30 -8.65 -2.92
CA ALA A 114 -21.89 -8.07 -1.73
C ALA A 114 -23.29 -7.50 -2.03
N GLN A 115 -24.25 -7.81 -1.17
CA GLN A 115 -25.66 -7.42 -1.29
C GLN A 115 -26.05 -6.34 -0.27
N ASN A 116 -25.22 -6.12 0.75
CA ASN A 116 -25.50 -5.20 1.83
C ASN A 116 -24.22 -4.64 2.45
N TRP A 117 -24.40 -3.65 3.32
CA TRP A 117 -23.31 -2.96 4.00
C TRP A 117 -22.39 -3.88 4.78
N GLN A 118 -22.94 -4.87 5.49
CA GLN A 118 -22.14 -5.78 6.31
C GLN A 118 -21.23 -6.64 5.44
N GLN A 119 -21.75 -7.18 4.33
CA GLN A 119 -20.97 -7.95 3.37
C GLN A 119 -19.90 -7.08 2.71
N PHE A 120 -20.23 -5.85 2.30
CA PHE A 120 -19.26 -4.91 1.76
C PHE A 120 -18.14 -4.63 2.75
N LYS A 121 -18.46 -4.33 4.02
CA LYS A 121 -17.47 -4.04 5.06
C LYS A 121 -16.54 -5.22 5.32
N GLN A 122 -17.08 -6.45 5.40
CA GLN A 122 -16.28 -7.67 5.59
C GLN A 122 -15.36 -7.94 4.38
N ALA A 123 -15.84 -7.67 3.17
CA ALA A 123 -15.05 -7.81 1.95
C ALA A 123 -13.96 -6.74 1.86
N ALA A 124 -14.32 -5.47 2.08
CA ALA A 124 -13.39 -4.34 2.08
C ALA A 124 -12.28 -4.51 3.13
N ASP A 125 -12.59 -5.08 4.30
CA ASP A 125 -11.59 -5.40 5.33
C ASP A 125 -10.43 -6.23 4.72
N LYS A 126 -10.70 -7.17 3.81
CA LYS A 126 -9.67 -8.04 3.20
C LYS A 126 -8.71 -7.30 2.25
N ILE A 127 -9.01 -6.07 1.85
CA ILE A 127 -8.15 -5.25 1.00
C ILE A 127 -6.94 -4.76 1.82
N ALA A 128 -5.76 -5.18 1.40
CA ALA A 128 -4.48 -4.83 2.00
C ALA A 128 -3.67 -3.86 1.13
N SER A 129 -3.71 -4.03 -0.20
CA SER A 129 -2.98 -3.21 -1.17
C SER A 129 -3.67 -3.22 -2.54
N PRO A 130 -3.80 -2.08 -3.25
CA PRO A 130 -3.38 -0.75 -2.83
C PRO A 130 -4.31 -0.18 -1.75
N SER A 131 -3.80 0.74 -0.93
CA SER A 131 -4.65 1.49 0.00
C SER A 131 -5.52 2.46 -0.80
N LEU A 132 -6.83 2.32 -0.65
CA LEU A 132 -7.81 3.10 -1.40
C LEU A 132 -8.75 3.83 -0.45
N ASN A 133 -9.14 5.04 -0.87
CA ASN A 133 -10.35 5.67 -0.39
C ASN A 133 -11.53 4.98 -1.08
N CYS A 134 -12.11 3.94 -0.46
CA CYS A 134 -13.22 3.21 -1.03
C CYS A 134 -14.55 3.90 -0.72
N PHE A 135 -15.32 4.25 -1.75
CA PHE A 135 -16.68 4.73 -1.58
C PHE A 135 -17.66 3.64 -2.01
N THR A 136 -18.77 3.52 -1.29
CA THR A 136 -19.88 2.65 -1.67
C THR A 136 -21.22 3.37 -1.56
N GLN A 137 -22.14 3.06 -2.48
CA GLN A 137 -23.52 3.52 -2.45
C GLN A 137 -24.44 2.32 -2.30
N ILE A 138 -25.24 2.33 -1.23
CA ILE A 138 -26.28 1.33 -0.95
C ILE A 138 -27.59 2.07 -0.66
N SER A 139 -27.73 2.64 0.54
CA SER A 139 -28.79 3.61 0.88
C SER A 139 -28.25 5.05 0.98
N LYS A 140 -26.97 5.18 1.31
CA LYS A 140 -26.22 6.43 1.40
C LYS A 140 -24.78 6.18 0.96
N ILE A 141 -24.13 7.25 0.51
CA ILE A 141 -22.73 7.17 0.11
C ILE A 141 -21.89 7.08 1.38
N THR A 142 -21.06 6.05 1.47
CA THR A 142 -20.21 5.79 2.63
C THR A 142 -18.75 5.68 2.19
N LEU A 143 -17.87 6.37 2.90
CA LEU A 143 -16.43 6.27 2.72
C LEU A 143 -15.85 5.24 3.71
N VAL A 144 -15.04 4.33 3.18
CA VAL A 144 -14.32 3.28 3.90
C VAL A 144 -12.86 3.33 3.49
N LEU A 145 -11.97 3.27 4.47
CA LEU A 145 -10.52 3.32 4.24
C LEU A 145 -9.90 1.96 4.60
N PRO A 146 -10.04 0.93 3.75
CA PRO A 146 -9.37 -0.34 3.98
C PRO A 146 -7.89 -0.20 3.62
N ALA A 147 -7.03 -0.28 4.64
CA ALA A 147 -5.58 -0.23 4.45
C ALA A 147 -4.87 -1.08 5.50
N ARG A 148 -3.81 -1.78 5.07
CA ARG A 148 -2.76 -2.24 5.98
C ARG A 148 -1.62 -1.23 5.92
N VAL A 149 -1.27 -0.65 7.07
CA VAL A 149 -0.18 0.34 7.19
C VAL A 149 0.96 -0.23 8.02
N ILE A 150 2.18 0.23 7.77
CA ILE A 150 3.34 -0.14 8.60
C ILE A 150 3.28 0.67 9.89
N PHE A 151 3.34 0.01 11.05
CA PHE A 151 3.45 0.73 12.31
C PHE A 151 4.89 1.14 12.59
N ARG A 152 5.10 2.45 12.79
CA ARG A 152 6.41 3.01 13.13
C ARG A 152 6.35 3.78 14.45
N PHE A 153 7.31 3.53 15.35
CA PHE A 153 7.50 4.36 16.54
C PHE A 153 8.00 5.75 16.12
N GLY A 154 7.41 6.80 16.68
CA GLY A 154 7.63 8.21 16.29
C GLY A 154 6.78 8.67 15.10
N SER A 155 6.02 7.77 14.46
CA SER A 155 5.15 8.13 13.34
C SER A 155 3.70 8.37 13.76
N VAL A 156 2.98 9.04 12.87
CA VAL A 156 1.53 9.19 12.73
C VAL A 156 0.70 8.01 13.24
N ALA A 157 1.10 6.78 12.89
CA ALA A 157 0.36 5.57 13.27
C ALA A 157 0.32 5.38 14.81
N GLN A 158 1.32 5.92 15.52
CA GLN A 158 1.40 5.92 16.97
C GLN A 158 0.47 6.95 17.64
N VAL A 159 0.07 8.01 16.94
CA VAL A 159 -0.95 8.96 17.42
C VAL A 159 -2.34 8.29 17.39
N PHE A 160 -2.64 7.55 16.32
CA PHE A 160 -3.87 6.74 16.22
C PHE A 160 -3.93 5.62 17.29
N TYR A 161 -2.81 4.93 17.54
CA TYR A 161 -2.68 3.94 18.62
C TYR A 161 -2.93 4.52 20.02
N ARG A 162 -2.54 5.79 20.24
CA ARG A 162 -2.82 6.46 21.52
C ARG A 162 -4.30 6.78 21.74
N LEU A 163 -5.07 6.96 20.67
CA LEU A 163 -6.50 7.33 20.72
C LEU A 163 -7.46 6.13 20.74
N ASN A 164 -6.97 4.89 20.61
CA ASN A 164 -7.82 3.70 20.52
C ASN A 164 -7.30 2.58 21.43
N GLU A 165 -7.94 2.38 22.59
CA GLU A 165 -7.50 1.43 23.62
C GLU A 165 -7.44 -0.03 23.12
N ALA A 166 -8.32 -0.42 22.19
CA ALA A 166 -8.34 -1.77 21.63
C ALA A 166 -7.10 -2.14 20.79
N LEU A 167 -6.36 -1.14 20.28
CA LEU A 167 -5.12 -1.39 19.53
C LEU A 167 -3.92 -1.61 20.45
N ARG A 168 -4.00 -1.23 21.74
CA ARG A 168 -2.89 -1.26 22.69
C ARG A 168 -2.50 -2.65 23.19
N GLU A 169 -3.44 -3.56 23.27
CA GLU A 169 -3.20 -4.91 23.81
C GLU A 169 -2.65 -5.90 22.76
N MET A 170 -2.62 -5.54 21.47
CA MET A 170 -2.48 -6.53 20.38
C MET A 170 -1.16 -6.55 19.59
N TYR A 171 -0.28 -5.53 19.63
CA TYR A 171 0.81 -5.42 18.64
C TYR A 171 2.20 -5.03 19.18
N GLY A 172 3.22 -5.80 18.77
CA GLY A 172 4.64 -5.51 18.96
C GLY A 172 5.26 -4.63 17.85
N LYS A 173 6.44 -4.07 18.14
CA LYS A 173 7.21 -3.16 17.26
C LYS A 173 7.40 -3.76 15.85
N GLY A 174 7.15 -2.97 14.81
CA GLY A 174 7.38 -3.39 13.42
C GLY A 174 6.28 -4.27 12.82
N SER A 175 5.10 -4.37 13.42
CA SER A 175 3.95 -5.08 12.86
C SER A 175 3.22 -4.23 11.80
N PHE A 176 2.59 -4.89 10.83
CA PHE A 176 1.63 -4.23 9.95
C PHE A 176 0.29 -4.12 10.68
N LEU A 177 -0.25 -2.92 10.77
CA LEU A 177 -1.54 -2.66 11.40
C LEU A 177 -2.63 -2.57 10.35
N ARG A 178 -3.78 -3.14 10.67
CA ARG A 178 -5.00 -2.89 9.90
C ARG A 178 -5.64 -1.61 10.40
N MET A 179 -5.77 -0.62 9.54
CA MET A 179 -6.52 0.59 9.87
C MET A 179 -8.00 0.38 9.53
N ARG A 180 -8.87 0.81 10.42
CA ARG A 180 -10.33 0.82 10.19
C ARG A 180 -10.84 2.23 10.47
N CYS A 181 -11.20 2.95 9.41
CA CYS A 181 -11.90 4.22 9.51
C CYS A 181 -13.17 4.16 8.65
N GLN A 182 -14.29 4.58 9.22
CA GLN A 182 -15.60 4.64 8.58
C GLN A 182 -16.17 6.03 8.84
N VAL A 183 -16.57 6.72 7.78
CA VAL A 183 -17.26 8.01 7.88
C VAL A 183 -18.59 7.90 7.14
N ASN A 184 -19.68 8.06 7.89
CA ASN A 184 -21.01 8.21 7.31
C ASN A 184 -21.20 9.69 6.99
N LEU A 185 -21.28 10.05 5.72
CA LEU A 185 -21.41 11.44 5.31
C LEU A 185 -22.89 11.82 5.22
N ILE A 186 -23.21 13.02 5.70
CA ILE A 186 -24.58 13.58 5.74
C ILE A 186 -24.91 14.32 4.43
N HIS A 187 -23.90 14.70 3.65
CA HIS A 187 -24.06 15.40 2.37
C HIS A 187 -24.11 14.43 1.17
N HIS A 188 -24.89 14.79 0.14
CA HIS A 188 -25.15 13.99 -1.07
C HIS A 188 -23.96 13.82 -2.04
N ALA A 189 -22.76 14.26 -1.66
CA ALA A 189 -21.58 14.31 -2.51
C ALA A 189 -20.32 13.87 -1.76
N VAL A 190 -19.42 13.14 -2.44
CA VAL A 190 -18.11 12.72 -1.92
C VAL A 190 -17.03 13.05 -2.94
N THR A 191 -16.01 13.79 -2.49
CA THR A 191 -14.79 14.06 -3.26
C THR A 191 -13.59 13.60 -2.45
N SER A 192 -12.68 12.82 -3.04
CA SER A 192 -11.49 12.32 -2.34
C SER A 192 -10.21 12.51 -3.14
N SER A 193 -9.35 13.42 -2.67
CA SER A 193 -7.90 13.47 -2.92
C SER A 193 -7.18 14.44 -1.96
N MET A 194 -7.79 14.74 -0.80
CA MET A 194 -7.23 15.48 0.32
C MET A 194 -7.41 14.62 1.58
N PRO A 195 -6.60 14.81 2.64
CA PRO A 195 -6.66 13.90 3.78
C PRO A 195 -8.03 14.01 4.46
N THR A 196 -8.68 12.88 4.62
CA THR A 196 -10.15 12.78 4.64
C THR A 196 -10.81 13.15 5.97
N ILE A 197 -10.11 13.85 6.89
CA ILE A 197 -10.69 14.47 8.10
C ILE A 197 -9.87 15.77 8.40
N GLU A 198 -10.47 16.82 8.96
CA GLU A 198 -9.75 18.05 9.37
C GLU A 198 -8.62 17.79 10.39
N MET A 199 -8.63 16.65 11.08
CA MET A 199 -7.60 16.25 12.04
C MET A 199 -6.26 15.87 11.38
N TRP A 200 -6.20 15.83 10.04
CA TRP A 200 -5.04 15.37 9.28
C TRP A 200 -4.12 16.50 8.80
N HIS A 201 -4.40 17.77 9.15
CA HIS A 201 -3.61 18.93 8.75
C HIS A 201 -2.15 18.95 9.27
N ARG A 202 -1.72 18.00 10.11
CA ARG A 202 -0.37 18.02 10.69
C ARG A 202 0.48 16.78 10.49
N VAL A 203 -0.02 15.70 9.87
CA VAL A 203 0.56 14.40 10.25
C VAL A 203 0.78 13.37 9.15
N ILE A 204 0.58 13.61 7.85
CA ILE A 204 1.19 12.77 6.79
C ILE A 204 1.59 13.72 5.67
N LEU A 205 2.62 13.39 4.86
CA LEU A 205 2.71 13.66 3.41
C LEU A 205 4.09 14.19 2.95
N THR A 206 4.68 13.46 1.99
CA THR A 206 5.87 13.91 1.23
C THR A 206 5.53 14.17 -0.25
N ILE A 207 4.39 13.72 -0.76
CA ILE A 207 3.95 14.00 -2.14
C ILE A 207 2.44 14.20 -2.13
N PHE A 208 1.98 15.33 -2.67
CA PHE A 208 0.56 15.71 -2.74
C PHE A 208 0.15 16.04 -4.17
N LEU A 209 -1.07 15.66 -4.55
CA LEU A 209 -1.84 16.36 -5.58
C LEU A 209 -2.49 17.62 -4.96
N PRO A 210 -2.33 18.82 -5.53
CA PRO A 210 -2.82 20.05 -4.92
C PRO A 210 -4.36 20.11 -4.88
N ALA A 211 -4.89 20.76 -3.84
CA ALA A 211 -6.31 21.08 -3.60
C ALA A 211 -7.07 21.64 -4.83
N LEU A 212 -6.32 22.19 -5.79
CA LEU A 212 -6.78 22.71 -7.08
C LEU A 212 -7.64 21.74 -7.91
N ARG A 213 -7.56 20.41 -7.70
CA ARG A 213 -8.38 19.44 -8.45
C ARG A 213 -9.74 19.13 -7.80
N ILE A 214 -9.92 19.39 -6.50
CA ILE A 214 -11.16 19.07 -5.77
C ILE A 214 -12.12 20.25 -5.74
N LEU A 215 -11.60 21.47 -5.53
CA LEU A 215 -12.40 22.69 -5.43
C LEU A 215 -13.37 22.89 -6.62
N PRO A 216 -12.97 22.62 -7.87
CA PRO A 216 -13.89 22.70 -9.01
C PRO A 216 -15.03 21.67 -8.93
N VAL A 217 -14.75 20.45 -8.45
CA VAL A 217 -15.74 19.37 -8.30
C VAL A 217 -16.71 19.68 -7.16
N GLN A 218 -16.20 20.16 -6.02
CA GLN A 218 -17.03 20.55 -4.88
C GLN A 218 -17.92 21.75 -5.23
N SER A 219 -17.37 22.74 -5.93
CA SER A 219 -18.14 23.90 -6.44
C SER A 219 -19.22 23.49 -7.44
N ALA A 220 -18.95 22.50 -8.30
CA ALA A 220 -19.92 21.98 -9.25
C ALA A 220 -21.02 21.16 -8.57
N LEU A 221 -20.72 20.46 -7.47
CA LEU A 221 -21.69 19.66 -6.72
C LEU A 221 -22.56 20.50 -5.77
N SER A 222 -22.06 21.63 -5.28
CA SER A 222 -22.84 22.56 -4.44
C SER A 222 -23.78 23.48 -5.24
N SER A 223 -23.68 23.46 -6.57
CA SER A 223 -24.53 24.23 -7.49
C SER A 223 -25.73 23.44 -8.02
N TYR A 224 -25.91 22.19 -7.56
CA TYR A 224 -27.10 21.35 -7.73
C TYR A 224 -27.82 21.18 -6.39
#